data_AF-M2U3H3-F1
#
_entry.id   AF-M2U3H3-F1
#
_cell.length_a   1.000
_cell.length_b   1.000
_cell.length_c   1.000
_cell.angle_alpha   90.00
_cell.angle_beta   90.00
_cell.angle_gamma   90.00
#
_symmetry.space_group_name_H-M   'P 1'
#
loop_
_entity.id
_entity.type
_entity.pdbx_description
1 polymer ?
#
loop_
_entity_poly.entity_id
_entity_poly.type
_entity_poly.pdbx_seq_one_letter_code
_entity_poly.pdbx_strand_id
1 'polypeptide(L)'
;MLPLPEGPVVVRPSFAALCAAEEELGPLFALVERAAEGGLTLAEMAALFWHCRTDTALSRAEMSEAVVQQGLAAVTPALKQLLSQILSGR
;
A
#
# COMPACT_ATOMS: atom_id res chain seq x y z
N MET A 1 -7.39 6.49 0.57
CA MET A 1 -8.57 5.61 0.43
C MET A 1 -8.38 4.81 -0.86
N LEU A 2 -8.34 3.50 -0.76
CA LEU A 2 -8.15 2.56 -1.87
C LEU A 2 -9.53 2.17 -2.40
N PRO A 3 -9.86 2.40 -3.68
CA PRO A 3 -11.13 1.94 -4.21
C PRO A 3 -11.09 0.41 -4.32
N LEU A 4 -12.10 -0.30 -3.80
CA LEU A 4 -12.31 -1.74 -4.02
C LEU A 4 -13.75 -1.99 -4.52
N PRO A 5 -14.02 -3.15 -5.16
CA PRO A 5 -15.36 -3.49 -5.66
C PRO A 5 -16.45 -3.48 -4.58
N GLU A 6 -16.13 -4.02 -3.40
CA GLU A 6 -17.05 -4.15 -2.25
C GLU A 6 -17.25 -2.81 -1.49
N GLY A 7 -16.44 -1.80 -1.81
CA GLY A 7 -16.42 -0.50 -1.14
C GLY A 7 -15.00 0.02 -0.90
N PRO A 8 -14.82 1.34 -0.71
CA PRO A 8 -13.49 1.90 -0.49
C PRO A 8 -12.89 1.44 0.84
N VAL A 9 -11.63 1.01 0.83
CA VAL A 9 -10.87 0.66 2.03
C VAL A 9 -9.90 1.77 2.41
N VAL A 10 -9.81 2.03 3.70
CA VAL A 10 -8.85 2.99 4.23
C VAL A 10 -7.52 2.29 4.44
N VAL A 11 -6.45 2.91 3.94
CA VAL A 11 -5.06 2.53 4.23
C VAL A 11 -4.43 3.64 5.08
N ARG A 12 -3.84 3.26 6.21
CA ARG A 12 -3.18 4.15 7.17
C ARG A 12 -1.92 3.48 7.71
N PRO A 13 -0.78 4.18 7.71
CA PRO A 13 0.40 3.66 8.36
C PRO A 13 0.21 3.68 9.89
N SER A 14 0.81 2.70 10.54
CA SER A 14 1.03 2.66 11.99
C SER A 14 2.39 2.03 12.23
N PHE A 15 2.98 2.19 13.42
CA PHE A 15 4.29 1.59 13.70
C PHE A 15 4.31 0.07 13.41
N ALA A 16 3.31 -0.67 13.92
CA ALA A 16 3.21 -2.11 13.71
C ALA A 16 3.03 -2.47 12.22
N ALA A 17 2.20 -1.73 11.48
CA ALA A 17 2.01 -1.94 10.05
C ALA A 17 3.31 -1.69 9.25
N LEU A 18 4.07 -0.66 9.62
CA LEU A 18 5.32 -0.31 8.96
C LEU A 18 6.42 -1.32 9.26
N CYS A 19 6.54 -1.80 10.50
CA CYS A 19 7.47 -2.89 10.81
C CYS A 19 7.12 -4.18 10.05
N ALA A 20 5.84 -4.57 10.00
CA ALA A 20 5.40 -5.74 9.24
C ALA A 20 5.65 -5.58 7.73
N ALA A 21 5.48 -4.37 7.20
CA ALA A 21 5.84 -4.06 5.82
C ALA A 21 7.35 -4.16 5.60
N GLU A 22 8.19 -3.70 6.51
CA GLU A 22 9.65 -3.80 6.41
C GLU A 22 10.16 -5.24 6.43
N GLU A 23 9.56 -6.09 7.26
CA GLU A 23 9.88 -7.51 7.32
C GLU A 23 9.67 -8.21 5.97
N GLU A 24 8.68 -7.76 5.19
CA GLU A 24 8.36 -8.35 3.89
C GLU A 24 9.06 -7.64 2.70
N LEU A 25 9.11 -6.31 2.72
CA LEU A 25 9.55 -5.47 1.59
C LEU A 25 11.00 -5.00 1.69
N GLY A 26 11.64 -5.25 2.83
CA GLY A 26 12.90 -4.63 3.20
C GLY A 26 12.72 -3.18 3.66
N PRO A 27 13.83 -2.44 3.81
CA PRO A 27 13.83 -1.11 4.41
C PRO A 27 12.88 -0.13 3.72
N LEU A 28 12.07 0.63 4.48
CA LEU A 28 11.11 1.58 3.89
C LEU A 28 11.80 2.68 3.06
N PHE A 29 13.00 3.11 3.43
CA PHE A 29 13.75 4.09 2.64
C PHE A 29 14.07 3.55 1.24
N ALA A 30 14.53 2.31 1.15
CA ALA A 30 14.81 1.66 -0.13
C ALA A 30 13.52 1.48 -0.95
N LEU A 31 12.40 1.17 -0.30
CA LEU A 31 11.09 1.08 -0.96
C LEU A 31 10.65 2.44 -1.55
N VAL A 32 10.81 3.52 -0.79
CA VAL A 32 10.46 4.88 -1.21
C VAL A 32 11.36 5.34 -2.37
N GLU A 33 12.66 5.08 -2.31
CA GLU A 33 13.60 5.39 -3.38
C GLU A 33 13.20 4.68 -4.68
N ARG A 34 12.91 3.36 -4.62
CA ARG A 34 12.39 2.62 -5.78
C ARG A 34 11.11 3.24 -6.33
N ALA A 35 10.19 3.68 -5.47
CA ALA A 35 8.97 4.34 -5.91
C ALA A 35 9.23 5.68 -6.60
N ALA A 36 10.16 6.48 -6.09
CA ALA A 36 10.55 7.76 -6.69
C ALA A 36 11.22 7.58 -8.06
N GLU A 37 11.97 6.50 -8.24
CA GLU A 37 12.62 6.13 -9.50
C GLU A 37 11.67 5.43 -10.50
N GLY A 38 10.43 5.15 -10.12
CA GLY A 38 9.46 4.43 -10.94
C GLY A 38 9.71 2.91 -11.02
N GLY A 39 10.55 2.37 -10.14
CA GLY A 39 10.88 0.95 -10.03
C GLY A 39 9.98 0.16 -9.08
N LEU A 40 8.95 0.78 -8.48
CA LEU A 40 8.05 0.07 -7.56
C LEU A 40 7.23 -0.99 -8.31
N THR A 41 7.32 -2.23 -7.86
CA THR A 41 6.59 -3.34 -8.44
C THR A 41 5.14 -3.38 -7.96
N LEU A 42 4.29 -4.08 -8.74
CA LEU A 42 2.90 -4.34 -8.36
C LEU A 42 2.80 -5.09 -7.02
N ALA A 43 3.69 -6.06 -6.79
CA ALA A 43 3.71 -6.86 -5.57
C ALA A 43 4.06 -6.01 -4.34
N GLU A 44 5.05 -5.13 -4.44
CA GLU A 44 5.43 -4.21 -3.36
C GLU A 44 4.30 -3.22 -3.03
N MET A 45 3.63 -2.67 -4.05
CA MET A 45 2.47 -1.80 -3.84
C MET A 45 1.33 -2.55 -3.13
N ALA A 46 0.98 -3.75 -3.59
CA ALA A 46 -0.08 -4.55 -2.99
C ALA A 46 0.24 -4.96 -1.54
N ALA A 47 1.48 -5.35 -1.27
CA ALA A 47 1.95 -5.66 0.07
C ALA A 47 1.95 -4.44 1.00
N LEU A 48 2.34 -3.26 0.52
CA LEU A 48 2.28 -2.03 1.31
C LEU A 48 0.83 -1.68 1.68
N PHE A 49 -0.10 -1.78 0.73
CA PHE A 49 -1.53 -1.61 1.01
C PHE A 49 -2.04 -2.66 1.99
N TRP A 50 -1.60 -3.91 1.85
CA TRP A 50 -1.99 -5.01 2.74
C TRP A 50 -1.62 -4.70 4.17
N HIS A 51 -0.38 -4.34 4.45
CA HIS A 51 0.07 -4.05 5.80
C HIS A 51 -0.56 -2.79 6.38
N CYS A 52 -0.86 -1.80 5.54
CA CYS A 52 -1.45 -0.53 5.97
C CYS A 52 -2.99 -0.52 5.96
N ARG A 53 -3.68 -1.61 5.64
CA ARG A 53 -5.17 -1.62 5.63
C ARG A 53 -5.74 -1.46 7.04
N THR A 54 -6.83 -0.72 7.16
CA THR A 54 -7.56 -0.62 8.44
C THR A 54 -8.66 -1.66 8.57
N ASP A 55 -9.16 -2.18 7.45
CA ASP A 55 -10.18 -3.23 7.43
C ASP A 55 -9.53 -4.61 7.59
N THR A 56 -9.90 -5.31 8.66
CA THR A 56 -9.36 -6.63 9.01
C THR A 56 -10.14 -7.78 8.38
N ALA A 57 -11.36 -7.55 7.89
CA ALA A 57 -12.18 -8.56 7.22
C ALA A 57 -11.68 -8.84 5.79
N LEU A 58 -11.00 -7.87 5.16
CA LEU A 58 -10.42 -8.00 3.85
C LEU A 58 -9.22 -8.97 3.86
N SER A 59 -9.29 -10.01 3.04
CA SER A 59 -8.19 -10.95 2.84
C SER A 59 -7.13 -10.39 1.89
N ARG A 60 -5.94 -10.99 1.94
CA ARG A 60 -4.81 -10.57 1.10
C ARG A 60 -5.06 -10.81 -0.38
N ALA A 61 -5.74 -11.92 -0.68
CA ALA A 61 -6.13 -12.26 -2.05
C ALA A 61 -7.10 -11.23 -2.60
N GLU A 62 -8.16 -10.90 -1.86
CA GLU A 62 -9.16 -9.90 -2.28
C GLU A 62 -8.52 -8.52 -2.48
N MET A 63 -7.64 -8.09 -1.57
CA MET A 63 -6.93 -6.82 -1.74
C MET A 63 -6.07 -6.81 -3.00
N SER A 64 -5.29 -7.87 -3.22
CA SER A 64 -4.37 -7.94 -4.36
C SER A 64 -5.12 -7.99 -5.69
N GLU A 65 -6.23 -8.73 -5.74
CA GLU A 65 -7.09 -8.82 -6.91
C GLU A 65 -7.77 -7.48 -7.20
N ALA A 66 -8.25 -6.78 -6.17
CA ALA A 66 -8.86 -5.47 -6.34
C ALA A 66 -7.87 -4.42 -6.89
N VAL A 67 -6.58 -4.48 -6.52
CA VAL A 67 -5.55 -3.62 -7.12
C VAL A 67 -5.46 -3.83 -8.63
N VAL A 68 -5.58 -5.09 -9.10
CA VAL A 68 -5.57 -5.43 -10.53
C VAL A 68 -6.87 -4.97 -11.20
N GLN A 69 -8.02 -5.26 -10.61
CA GLN A 69 -9.34 -4.90 -11.16
C GLN A 69 -9.52 -3.39 -11.34
N GLN A 70 -9.01 -2.59 -10.40
CA GLN A 70 -9.08 -1.13 -10.46
C GLN A 70 -8.02 -0.53 -11.39
N GLY A 71 -6.88 -1.22 -11.55
CA GLY A 71 -5.77 -0.78 -12.36
C GLY A 71 -4.89 0.28 -11.71
N LEU A 72 -3.63 0.37 -12.17
CA LEU A 72 -2.60 1.23 -11.59
C LEU A 72 -3.00 2.70 -11.51
N ALA A 73 -3.66 3.22 -12.54
CA ALA A 73 -4.08 4.63 -12.59
C ALA A 73 -5.04 4.99 -11.44
N ALA A 74 -5.95 4.08 -11.07
CA ALA A 74 -6.93 4.31 -10.03
C ALA A 74 -6.34 4.20 -8.60
N VAL A 75 -5.35 3.33 -8.41
CA VAL A 75 -4.75 3.07 -7.08
C VAL A 75 -3.52 3.95 -6.78
N THR A 76 -2.85 4.49 -7.80
CA THR A 76 -1.66 5.35 -7.63
C THR A 76 -1.89 6.57 -6.74
N PRO A 77 -3.04 7.26 -6.75
CA PRO A 77 -3.30 8.36 -5.80
C PRO A 77 -3.24 7.92 -4.34
N ALA A 78 -3.77 6.74 -4.02
CA ALA A 78 -3.71 6.17 -2.67
C ALA A 78 -2.27 5.81 -2.28
N LEU A 79 -1.49 5.25 -3.22
CA LEU A 79 -0.06 4.99 -3.02
C LEU A 79 0.72 6.28 -2.72
N LYS A 80 0.55 7.33 -3.53
CA LYS A 80 1.22 8.62 -3.32
C LYS A 80 0.92 9.21 -1.94
N GLN A 81 -0.35 9.13 -1.53
CA GLN A 81 -0.76 9.58 -0.21
C GLN A 81 -0.06 8.77 0.89
N LEU A 82 -0.05 7.43 0.78
CA LEU A 82 0.55 6.55 1.78
C LEU A 82 2.07 6.79 1.90
N LEU A 83 2.79 6.89 0.79
CA LEU A 83 4.23 7.20 0.80
C LEU A 83 4.51 8.56 1.45
N SER A 84 3.68 9.58 1.16
CA SER A 84 3.79 10.89 1.81
C SER A 84 3.56 10.82 3.33
N GLN A 85 2.62 9.99 3.78
CA GLN A 85 2.35 9.78 5.20
C GLN A 85 3.51 9.08 5.90
N ILE A 86 4.11 8.07 5.28
CA ILE A 86 5.29 7.37 5.80
C ILE A 86 6.45 8.35 5.99
N LEU A 87 6.71 9.20 5.00
CA LEU A 87 7.80 10.18 5.05
C LEU A 87 7.53 11.36 6.00
N SER A 88 6.26 11.74 6.20
CA SER A 88 5.90 12.91 7.00
C SER A 88 5.39 12.60 8.41
N GLY A 89 5.19 11.32 8.76
CA GLY A 89 4.71 10.89 10.07
C GLY A 89 3.28 11.33 10.40
N ARG A 90 2.35 11.27 9.42
CA ARG A 90 0.96 11.76 9.53
C ARG A 90 -0.11 10.76 9.10
#